data_AF-A0A2W2DQT6-F1
#
_entry.id   AF-A0A2W2DQT6-F1
#
_cell.length_a   1.000
_cell.length_b   1.000
_cell.length_c   1.000
_cell.angle_alpha   90.00
_cell.angle_beta   90.00
_cell.angle_gamma   90.00
#
_symmetry.space_group_name_H-M   'P 1'
#
loop_
_entity.id
_entity.type
_entity.pdbx_description
1 polymer ?
#
loop_
_entity_poly.entity_id
_entity_poly.type
_entity_poly.pdbx_seq_one_letter_code
_entity_poly.pdbx_strand_id
1 'polypeptide(L)'
;MRIYKMRDLNQRTAEVIQEINESGKPAIITRHGRFVALISPLLNKGLEGELIARYLEQELVGGRKPELSESRDDVGDQLTEDLARRLGIDWP
;
A
#
# COMPACT_ATOMS: atom_id res chain seq x y z
N MET A 1 -10.69 -4.91 13.82
CA MET A 1 -9.44 -5.39 13.20
C MET A 1 -9.55 -6.90 13.09
N ARG A 2 -9.47 -7.43 11.87
CA ARG A 2 -9.63 -8.87 11.60
C ARG A 2 -8.25 -9.54 11.44
N ILE A 3 -8.17 -10.83 11.75
CA ILE A 3 -6.96 -11.63 11.59
C ILE A 3 -7.27 -12.78 10.65
N TYR A 4 -6.55 -12.88 9.54
CA TYR A 4 -6.62 -14.00 8.61
C TYR A 4 -5.35 -14.83 8.69
N LYS A 5 -5.45 -16.14 8.46
CA LYS A 5 -4.27 -16.99 8.23
C LYS A 5 -3.88 -16.86 6.76
N MET A 6 -2.58 -16.99 6.47
CA MET A 6 -2.07 -17.10 5.09
C MET A 6 -2.78 -18.19 4.29
N ARG A 7 -3.24 -19.27 4.95
CA ARG A 7 -4.03 -20.31 4.29
C ARG A 7 -5.38 -19.76 3.79
N ASP A 8 -6.07 -18.94 4.59
CA ASP A 8 -7.36 -18.35 4.20
C ASP A 8 -7.16 -17.42 3.00
N LEU A 9 -6.12 -16.59 3.06
CA LEU A 9 -5.76 -15.67 1.99
C LEU A 9 -5.37 -16.41 0.71
N ASN A 10 -4.61 -17.52 0.79
CA ASN A 10 -4.20 -18.29 -0.38
C ASN A 10 -5.35 -19.07 -1.03
N GLN A 11 -6.32 -19.54 -0.25
CA GLN A 11 -7.43 -20.37 -0.74
C GLN A 11 -8.62 -19.54 -1.22
N ARG A 12 -8.83 -18.35 -0.65
CA ARG A 12 -9.99 -17.50 -0.89
C ARG A 12 -9.58 -16.03 -1.04
N THR A 13 -8.56 -15.77 -1.85
CA THR A 13 -7.93 -14.44 -1.94
C THR A 13 -8.95 -13.35 -2.24
N ALA A 14 -9.77 -13.53 -3.28
CA ALA A 14 -10.75 -12.53 -3.70
C ALA A 14 -11.76 -12.20 -2.58
N GLU A 15 -12.32 -13.23 -1.95
CA GLU A 15 -13.28 -13.06 -0.84
C GLU A 15 -12.64 -12.37 0.36
N VAL A 16 -11.45 -12.80 0.78
CA VAL A 16 -10.75 -12.20 1.92
C VAL A 16 -10.41 -10.74 1.64
N ILE A 17 -9.92 -10.41 0.45
CA ILE A 17 -9.62 -9.03 0.07
C ILE A 17 -10.89 -8.19 -0.01
N GLN A 18 -11.98 -8.73 -0.56
CA GLN A 18 -13.27 -8.05 -0.60
C GLN A 18 -13.79 -7.75 0.81
N GLU A 19 -13.74 -8.73 1.72
CA GLU A 19 -14.11 -8.52 3.13
C GLU A 19 -13.26 -7.44 3.81
N ILE A 20 -11.96 -7.39 3.53
CA ILE A 20 -11.06 -6.35 4.07
C ILE A 20 -11.48 -4.97 3.54
N ASN A 21 -11.71 -4.85 2.24
CA ASN A 21 -12.17 -3.62 1.60
C ASN A 21 -13.52 -3.14 2.15
N GLU A 22 -14.51 -4.02 2.21
CA GLU A 22 -15.85 -3.72 2.73
C GLU A 22 -15.82 -3.36 4.22
N SER A 23 -14.89 -3.93 4.99
CA SER A 23 -14.75 -3.61 6.41
C SER A 23 -14.24 -2.18 6.67
N GLY A 24 -13.57 -1.57 5.69
CA GLY A 24 -12.92 -0.27 5.83
C GLY A 24 -11.81 -0.22 6.89
N LYS A 25 -11.38 -1.37 7.42
CA LYS A 25 -10.37 -1.48 8.48
C LYS A 25 -9.23 -2.39 8.03
N PRO A 26 -7.97 -2.10 8.41
CA PRO A 26 -6.86 -3.00 8.14
C PRO A 26 -7.05 -4.38 8.79
N ALA A 27 -6.46 -5.39 8.15
CA ALA A 27 -6.43 -6.76 8.64
C ALA A 27 -5.00 -7.27 8.80
N ILE A 28 -4.77 -8.09 9.83
CA ILE A 28 -3.51 -8.78 10.04
C ILE A 28 -3.54 -10.12 9.31
N ILE A 29 -2.43 -10.45 8.65
CA ILE A 29 -2.18 -11.75 8.06
C ILE A 29 -1.13 -12.49 8.89
N THR A 30 -1.43 -13.75 9.23
CA THR A 30 -0.56 -14.60 10.05
C THR A 30 -0.18 -15.91 9.36
N ARG A 31 1.01 -16.45 9.64
CA ARG A 31 1.44 -17.80 9.22
C ARG A 31 1.95 -18.56 10.43
N HIS A 32 1.35 -19.72 10.71
CA HIS A 32 1.64 -20.52 11.91
C HIS A 32 1.59 -19.70 13.21
N GLY A 33 0.62 -18.78 13.31
CA GLY A 33 0.45 -17.91 14.47
C GLY A 33 1.41 -16.71 14.55
N ARG A 34 2.35 -16.58 13.61
CA ARG A 34 3.26 -15.42 13.54
C ARG A 34 2.70 -14.35 12.59
N PHE A 35 2.88 -13.08 12.96
CA PHE A 35 2.59 -11.94 12.08
C PHE A 35 3.42 -12.03 10.80
N VAL A 36 2.80 -11.73 9.67
CA VAL A 36 3.46 -11.69 8.35
C VAL A 36 3.27 -10.34 7.69
N ALA A 37 2.04 -9.84 7.67
CA ALA A 37 1.71 -8.60 6.97
C ALA A 37 0.46 -7.95 7.54
N LEU A 38 0.29 -6.67 7.22
CA LEU A 38 -0.93 -5.90 7.39
C LEU A 38 -1.47 -5.56 6.00
N ILE A 39 -2.75 -5.80 5.75
CA ILE A 39 -3.42 -5.39 4.51
C ILE A 39 -4.41 -4.29 4.87
N SER A 40 -4.20 -3.11 4.28
CA SER A 40 -5.06 -1.94 4.47
C SER A 40 -5.99 -1.75 3.29
N PRO A 41 -7.30 -1.53 3.52
CA PRO A 41 -8.23 -1.25 2.44
C PRO A 41 -7.97 0.13 1.85
N LEU A 42 -8.06 0.23 0.52
CA LEU A 42 -7.85 1.47 -0.22
C LEU A 42 -9.16 2.08 -0.72
N LEU A 43 -10.27 1.34 -0.65
CA LEU A 43 -11.59 1.82 -1.04
C LEU A 43 -11.93 3.08 -0.21
N ASN A 44 -12.28 4.18 -0.89
CA ASN A 44 -12.58 5.50 -0.30
C ASN A 44 -11.39 6.31 0.23
N LYS A 45 -10.14 5.90 -0.03
CA LYS A 45 -8.95 6.69 0.36
C LYS A 45 -8.51 7.74 -0.66
N GLY A 46 -9.26 7.94 -1.75
CA GLY A 46 -8.93 8.94 -2.78
C GLY A 46 -7.69 8.59 -3.62
N LEU A 47 -7.33 7.30 -3.69
CA LEU A 47 -6.12 6.81 -4.35
C LEU A 47 -5.96 7.32 -5.79
N GLU A 48 -7.03 7.31 -6.59
CA GLU A 48 -6.97 7.75 -7.99
C GLU A 48 -6.56 9.22 -8.11
N GLY A 49 -7.12 10.10 -7.28
CA GLY A 49 -6.78 11.52 -7.28
C GLY A 49 -5.33 11.76 -6.86
N GLU A 50 -4.84 11.01 -5.88
CA GLU A 50 -3.45 11.10 -5.42
C GLU A 50 -2.45 10.59 -6.46
N LEU A 51 -2.76 9.48 -7.14
CA LEU A 51 -1.93 8.96 -8.22
C LEU A 51 -1.86 9.94 -9.40
N ILE A 52 -2.98 10.58 -9.76
CA ILE A 52 -3.03 11.61 -10.80
C ILE A 52 -2.23 12.85 -10.37
N ALA A 53 -2.40 13.32 -9.14
CA ALA A 53 -1.66 14.46 -8.61
C ALA A 53 -0.14 14.20 -8.67
N ARG A 54 0.30 12.99 -8.30
CA ARG A 54 1.71 12.60 -8.42
C ARG A 54 2.22 12.52 -9.85
N TYR A 55 1.43 11.98 -10.77
CA TYR A 55 1.81 11.97 -12.18
C TYR A 55 2.02 13.39 -12.71
N LEU A 56 1.13 14.32 -12.35
CA LEU A 56 1.27 15.73 -12.71
C LEU A 56 2.47 16.40 -12.03
N GLU A 57 2.71 16.14 -10.74
CA GLU A 57 3.91 16.63 -10.03
C GLU A 57 5.19 16.13 -10.71
N GLN A 58 5.24 14.86 -11.14
CA GLN A 58 6.38 14.32 -11.87
C GLN A 58 6.59 14.97 -13.24
N GLU A 59 5.53 15.27 -13.99
CA GLU A 59 5.65 16.00 -15.27
C GLU A 59 6.09 17.45 -15.06
N LEU A 60 5.59 18.13 -14.02
CA LEU A 60 5.94 19.52 -13.72
C LEU A 60 7.35 19.68 -13.16
N VAL A 61 7.87 18.67 -12.44
CA VAL A 61 9.23 18.64 -11.87
C VAL A 61 10.26 17.98 -12.82
N GLY A 62 9.78 17.40 -13.93
CA GLY A 62 10.50 16.58 -14.91
C GLY A 62 11.50 17.29 -15.84
N GLY A 63 12.20 18.33 -15.37
CA GLY A 63 13.47 18.78 -15.97
C GLY A 63 14.72 18.11 -15.38
N ARG A 64 14.59 17.32 -14.30
CA ARG A 64 15.75 16.72 -13.63
C ARG A 64 15.73 15.20 -13.72
N LYS A 65 16.48 14.69 -14.68
CA LYS A 65 16.90 13.28 -14.77
C LYS A 65 17.80 13.00 -13.55
N PRO A 66 17.39 12.19 -12.56
CA PRO A 66 18.31 11.79 -11.50
C PRO A 66 19.32 10.83 -12.13
N GLU A 67 20.60 11.14 -11.97
CA GLU A 67 21.67 10.26 -12.38
C GLU A 67 21.51 8.91 -11.67
N LEU A 68 21.53 7.86 -12.47
CA LEU A 68 21.39 6.47 -12.04
C LEU A 68 22.68 6.06 -11.32
N SER A 69 22.78 6.30 -10.01
CA SER A 69 23.72 5.57 -9.17
C SER A 69 23.11 5.23 -7.81
N GLU A 70 23.08 3.92 -7.53
CA GLU A 70 23.14 3.32 -6.19
C GLU A 70 22.10 3.82 -5.17
N SER A 71 20.85 3.37 -5.28
CA SER A 71 19.90 3.07 -4.17
C SER A 71 18.46 2.98 -4.72
N ARG A 72 18.15 1.96 -5.51
CA ARG A 72 16.79 1.77 -6.07
C ARG A 72 15.74 1.44 -5.01
N ASP A 73 16.16 0.81 -3.91
CA ASP A 73 15.25 0.36 -2.86
C ASP A 73 14.82 1.53 -1.95
N ASP A 74 15.74 2.42 -1.54
CA ASP A 74 15.42 3.57 -0.68
C ASP A 74 14.47 4.59 -1.33
N VAL A 75 14.60 4.83 -2.63
CA VAL A 75 13.74 5.80 -3.35
C VAL A 75 12.31 5.25 -3.49
N GLY A 76 12.17 3.94 -3.72
CA GLY A 76 10.87 3.27 -3.78
C GLY A 76 10.14 3.29 -2.45
N ASP A 77 10.87 3.09 -1.35
CA ASP A 77 10.31 3.11 0.00
C ASP A 77 9.87 4.51 0.42
N GLN A 78 10.66 5.56 0.15
CA GLN A 78 10.26 6.95 0.41
C GLN A 78 9.01 7.36 -0.38
N LEU A 79 8.92 6.96 -1.65
CA LEU A 79 7.75 7.23 -2.48
C LEU A 79 6.50 6.54 -1.93
N THR A 80 6.65 5.32 -1.41
CA THR A 80 5.56 4.53 -0.84
C THR A 80 5.10 5.11 0.50
N GLU A 81 6.03 5.51 1.36
CA GLU A 81 5.72 6.12 2.66
C GLU A 81 4.96 7.44 2.50
N ASP A 82 5.40 8.33 1.60
CA ASP A 82 4.71 9.60 1.38
C ASP A 82 3.30 9.39 0.80
N LEU A 83 3.11 8.39 -0.06
CA LEU A 83 1.79 8.03 -0.58
C LEU A 83 0.89 7.51 0.55
N ALA A 84 1.40 6.60 1.39
CA ALA A 84 0.68 6.06 2.51
C ALA A 84 0.24 7.17 3.50
N ARG A 85 1.13 8.13 3.78
CA ARG A 85 0.82 9.28 4.64
C ARG A 85 -0.31 10.14 4.08
N ARG A 86 -0.29 10.45 2.78
CA ARG A 86 -1.34 11.23 2.13
C ARG A 86 -2.69 10.51 2.10
N LEU A 87 -2.67 9.19 1.97
CA LEU A 87 -3.86 8.33 2.07
C LEU A 87 -4.32 8.12 3.53
N GLY A 88 -3.61 8.66 4.52
CA GLY A 88 -3.87 8.46 5.94
C GLY A 88 -3.81 6.98 6.32
N ILE A 89 -2.81 6.28 5.80
CA ILE A 89 -2.48 4.89 6.11
C ILE A 89 -1.25 4.92 7.03
N ASP A 90 -1.35 4.27 8.19
CA ASP A 90 -0.21 4.10 9.08
C ASP A 90 0.77 3.11 8.46
N TRP A 91 1.87 3.64 7.92
CA TRP A 91 2.97 2.87 7.32
C TRP A 91 4.10 2.70 8.34
N PRO A 92 4.52 1.45 8.64
CA PRO A 92 5.57 1.17 9.62
C PRO A 92 6.99 1.43 9.13
#